data_AF-A0A1V6HC71-F1
#
_entry.id   AF-A0A1V6HC71-F1
#
_cell.length_a   1.000
_cell.length_b   1.000
_cell.length_c   1.000
_cell.angle_alpha   90.00
_cell.angle_beta   90.00
_cell.angle_gamma   90.00
#
_symmetry.space_group_name_H-M   'P 1'
#
loop_
_entity.id
_entity.type
_entity.pdbx_description
1 polymer ?
#
loop_
_entity_poly.entity_id
_entity_poly.type
_entity_poly.pdbx_seq_one_letter_code
_entity_poly.pdbx_strand_id
1 'polypeptide(L)'
;MTKTVVERVKLKATLMRALNPDAANMVPLSVEGEDRYILLMHPAHAYSLRVTDTAGWIAAQQAAAASEGRSNPIFKGGLGLMANTVLHEHERVIRFTDYGAGANVQAARALYLGRQAGVEAYGMAGGLSFQWNEEAQDHGNLLEIASGTIWGFKKARFDNRDFGVIAVDAAIPLSVIQ
;
A
#
# COMPACT_ATOMS: atom_id res chain seq x y z
N MET A 1 -7.70 -11.14 9.35
CA MET A 1 -8.20 -10.13 8.38
C MET A 1 -9.28 -10.79 7.55
N THR A 2 -10.40 -10.11 7.29
CA THR A 2 -11.55 -10.67 6.52
C THR A 2 -12.06 -9.65 5.50
N LYS A 3 -12.81 -10.11 4.49
CA LYS A 3 -13.45 -9.27 3.47
C LYS A 3 -14.29 -8.15 4.07
N THR A 4 -15.04 -8.44 5.12
CA THR A 4 -15.85 -7.44 5.81
C THR A 4 -15.03 -6.29 6.35
N VAL A 5 -13.80 -6.53 6.83
CA VAL A 5 -12.90 -5.46 7.28
C VAL A 5 -12.49 -4.58 6.11
N VAL A 6 -12.12 -5.16 4.98
CA VAL A 6 -11.73 -4.43 3.77
C VAL A 6 -12.88 -3.54 3.25
N GLU A 7 -14.09 -4.09 3.20
CA GLU A 7 -15.29 -3.36 2.78
C GLU A 7 -15.66 -2.22 3.74
N ARG A 8 -15.54 -2.44 5.06
CA ARG A 8 -15.77 -1.40 6.07
C ARG A 8 -14.75 -0.26 5.96
N VAL A 9 -13.49 -0.58 5.66
CA VAL A 9 -12.45 0.44 5.48
C VAL A 9 -12.71 1.26 4.22
N LYS A 10 -13.13 0.61 3.11
CA LYS A 10 -13.59 1.33 1.91
C LYS A 10 -14.77 2.25 2.21
N LEU A 11 -15.78 1.74 2.91
CA LEU A 11 -16.94 2.54 3.30
C LEU A 11 -16.51 3.78 4.09
N LYS A 12 -15.61 3.61 5.07
CA LYS A 12 -15.03 4.72 5.82
C LYS A 12 -14.29 5.70 4.91
N ALA A 13 -13.50 5.22 3.96
CA ALA A 13 -12.77 6.06 3.01
C ALA A 13 -13.71 6.91 2.14
N THR A 14 -14.82 6.33 1.66
CA THR A 14 -15.82 7.05 0.86
C THR A 14 -16.63 8.06 1.68
N LEU A 15 -16.93 7.74 2.95
CA LEU A 15 -17.80 8.56 3.79
C LEU A 15 -17.08 9.65 4.60
N MET A 16 -15.76 9.82 4.49
CA MET A 16 -15.02 10.75 5.38
C MET A 16 -15.59 12.17 5.38
N ARG A 17 -15.88 12.73 4.20
CA ARG A 17 -16.46 14.06 4.01
C ARG A 17 -17.94 14.11 4.37
N ALA A 18 -18.66 13.00 4.18
CA ALA A 18 -20.08 12.92 4.54
C ALA A 18 -20.28 12.92 6.07
N LEU A 19 -19.36 12.28 6.80
CA LEU A 19 -19.36 12.24 8.27
C LEU A 19 -18.78 13.49 8.91
N ASN A 20 -17.81 14.14 8.25
CA ASN A 20 -17.22 15.38 8.72
C ASN A 20 -17.04 16.36 7.54
N PRO A 21 -17.86 17.43 7.46
CA PRO A 21 -17.79 18.43 6.39
C PRO A 21 -16.42 19.13 6.29
N ASP A 22 -15.70 19.25 7.40
CA ASP A 22 -14.39 19.91 7.49
C ASP A 22 -13.22 18.97 7.14
N ALA A 23 -13.51 17.70 6.85
CA ALA A 23 -12.51 16.71 6.46
C ALA A 23 -12.44 16.54 4.95
N ALA A 24 -11.23 16.43 4.41
CA ALA A 24 -11.03 16.04 3.02
C ALA A 24 -11.31 14.54 2.86
N ASN A 25 -11.93 14.18 1.73
CA ASN A 25 -12.13 12.78 1.39
C ASN A 25 -10.80 12.11 1.00
N MET A 26 -10.70 10.81 1.28
CA MET A 26 -9.63 10.02 0.69
C MET A 26 -9.86 9.93 -0.83
N VAL A 27 -8.81 10.16 -1.62
CA VAL A 27 -8.92 10.14 -3.09
C VAL A 27 -8.35 8.81 -3.59
N PRO A 28 -9.09 8.06 -4.41
CA PRO A 28 -8.58 6.84 -5.01
C PRO A 28 -7.48 7.15 -6.03
N LEU A 29 -6.71 6.12 -6.35
CA LEU A 29 -5.79 6.11 -7.46
C LEU A 29 -6.54 5.71 -8.73
N SER A 30 -6.56 6.59 -9.74
CA SER A 30 -7.08 6.25 -11.06
C SER A 30 -6.05 5.40 -11.79
N VAL A 31 -6.29 4.10 -11.86
CA VAL A 31 -5.46 3.15 -12.59
C VAL A 31 -6.26 2.64 -13.77
N GLU A 32 -5.86 3.05 -14.97
CA GLU A 32 -6.46 2.60 -16.23
C GLU A 32 -7.98 2.84 -16.30
N GLY A 33 -8.43 4.00 -15.83
CA GLY A 33 -9.83 4.42 -15.87
C GLY A 33 -10.68 3.93 -14.69
N GLU A 34 -10.13 3.10 -13.80
CA GLU A 34 -10.81 2.67 -12.58
C GLU A 34 -10.19 3.28 -11.32
N ASP A 35 -11.06 3.72 -10.43
CA ASP A 35 -10.69 4.25 -9.12
C ASP A 35 -10.42 3.11 -8.14
N ARG A 36 -9.17 3.03 -7.69
CA ARG A 36 -8.68 1.95 -6.84
C ARG A 36 -7.93 2.47 -5.61
N TYR A 37 -7.99 1.69 -4.54
CA TYR A 37 -7.21 1.94 -3.32
C TYR A 37 -6.18 0.84 -3.13
N ILE A 38 -5.21 1.06 -2.26
CA ILE A 38 -4.19 0.05 -1.92
C ILE A 38 -4.34 -0.32 -0.45
N LEU A 39 -4.33 -1.62 -0.14
CA LEU A 39 -4.24 -2.13 1.22
C LEU A 39 -2.95 -2.91 1.38
N LEU A 40 -2.02 -2.36 2.15
CA LEU A 40 -0.76 -3.00 2.53
C LEU A 40 -0.97 -3.75 3.85
N MET A 41 -0.77 -5.06 3.86
CA MET A 41 -1.04 -5.92 5.01
C MET A 41 0.14 -6.82 5.37
N HIS A 42 0.14 -7.35 6.60
CA HIS A 42 1.11 -8.35 7.04
C HIS A 42 0.83 -9.71 6.37
N PRO A 43 1.83 -10.57 6.10
CA PRO A 43 1.61 -11.92 5.57
C PRO A 43 0.62 -12.77 6.39
N ALA A 44 0.61 -12.61 7.72
CA ALA A 44 -0.38 -13.29 8.57
C ALA A 44 -1.84 -12.84 8.33
N HIS A 45 -2.04 -11.59 7.86
CA HIS A 45 -3.36 -11.12 7.42
C HIS A 45 -3.77 -11.78 6.11
N ALA A 46 -2.83 -11.94 5.17
CA ALA A 46 -3.06 -12.65 3.92
C ALA A 46 -3.37 -14.14 4.17
N TYR A 47 -2.66 -14.79 5.09
CA TYR A 47 -2.96 -16.16 5.53
C TYR A 47 -4.37 -16.26 6.14
N SER A 48 -4.73 -15.34 7.04
CA SER A 48 -6.08 -15.30 7.61
C SER A 48 -7.17 -15.09 6.57
N LEU A 49 -6.92 -14.29 5.51
CA LEU A 49 -7.86 -14.16 4.39
C LEU A 49 -8.04 -15.48 3.64
N ARG A 50 -6.97 -16.25 3.42
CA ARG A 50 -7.04 -17.55 2.73
C ARG A 50 -7.81 -18.60 3.53
N VAL A 51 -7.55 -18.68 4.82
CA VAL A 51 -8.03 -19.77 5.69
C VAL A 51 -9.37 -19.45 6.34
N THR A 52 -9.55 -18.23 6.84
CA THR A 52 -10.76 -17.85 7.58
C THR A 52 -11.86 -17.32 6.66
N ASP A 53 -11.50 -16.78 5.49
CA ASP A 53 -12.44 -16.16 4.55
C ASP A 53 -12.20 -16.65 3.11
N THR A 54 -12.27 -17.97 2.94
CA THR A 54 -11.98 -18.65 1.67
C THR A 54 -12.87 -18.14 0.52
N ALA A 55 -14.15 -17.82 0.79
CA ALA A 55 -15.04 -17.26 -0.22
C ALA A 55 -14.62 -15.85 -0.65
N GLY A 56 -14.24 -14.99 0.30
CA GLY A 56 -13.68 -13.66 0.00
C GLY A 56 -12.37 -13.75 -0.77
N TRP A 57 -11.50 -14.69 -0.42
CA TRP A 57 -10.24 -14.94 -1.13
C TRP A 57 -10.46 -15.38 -2.58
N ILE A 58 -11.35 -16.34 -2.83
CA ILE A 58 -11.66 -16.81 -4.19
C ILE A 58 -12.22 -15.66 -5.05
N ALA A 59 -13.14 -14.88 -4.51
CA ALA A 59 -13.69 -13.72 -5.21
C ALA A 59 -12.61 -12.67 -5.53
N ALA A 60 -11.65 -12.47 -4.63
CA ALA A 60 -10.55 -11.54 -4.86
C ALA A 60 -9.57 -12.01 -5.94
N GLN A 61 -9.34 -13.33 -6.04
CA GLN A 61 -8.55 -13.94 -7.10
C GLN A 61 -9.27 -13.87 -8.45
N GLN A 62 -10.57 -14.13 -8.49
CA GLN A 62 -11.36 -14.02 -9.72
C GLN A 62 -11.39 -12.58 -10.26
N ALA A 63 -11.55 -11.60 -9.37
CA ALA A 63 -11.49 -10.18 -9.75
C ALA A 63 -10.09 -9.75 -10.22
N ALA A 64 -9.04 -10.33 -9.62
CA ALA A 64 -7.66 -10.12 -10.07
C ALA A 64 -7.40 -10.74 -11.45
N ALA A 65 -7.82 -12.00 -11.68
CA ALA A 65 -7.68 -12.68 -12.97
C ALA A 65 -8.42 -11.98 -14.11
N ALA A 66 -9.60 -11.42 -13.85
CA ALA A 66 -10.32 -10.56 -14.80
C ALA A 66 -9.57 -9.25 -15.12
N SER A 67 -8.68 -8.83 -14.22
CA SER A 67 -7.88 -7.61 -14.32
C SER A 67 -6.41 -7.87 -14.73
N GLU A 68 -5.96 -9.13 -14.81
CA GLU A 68 -4.55 -9.55 -14.95
C GLU A 68 -3.95 -9.32 -16.35
N GLY A 69 -4.76 -8.96 -17.35
CA GLY A 69 -4.26 -8.59 -18.68
C GLY A 69 -3.44 -7.30 -18.74
N ARG A 70 -3.09 -6.71 -17.58
CA ARG A 70 -2.58 -5.33 -17.45
C ARG A 70 -1.23 -5.35 -16.74
N SER A 71 -0.17 -4.95 -17.46
CA SER A 71 1.22 -4.95 -16.99
C SER A 71 1.57 -3.82 -15.99
N ASN A 72 0.56 -3.23 -15.37
CA ASN A 72 0.76 -2.11 -14.46
C ASN A 72 1.44 -2.59 -13.15
N PRO A 73 2.54 -1.94 -12.71
CA PRO A 73 3.27 -2.28 -11.48
C PRO A 73 2.40 -2.36 -10.22
N ILE A 74 1.25 -1.68 -10.19
CA ILE A 74 0.31 -1.71 -9.07
C ILE A 74 -0.37 -3.08 -8.96
N PHE A 75 -0.64 -3.77 -10.07
CA PHE A 75 -1.18 -5.14 -10.05
C PHE A 75 -0.09 -6.18 -9.92
N LYS A 76 1.09 -5.88 -10.45
CA LYS A 76 2.23 -6.80 -10.44
C LYS A 76 2.74 -6.97 -9.00
N GLY A 77 2.54 -8.15 -8.43
CA GLY A 77 2.87 -8.44 -7.03
C GLY A 77 1.75 -8.10 -6.04
N GLY A 78 0.55 -7.75 -6.52
CA GLY A 78 -0.66 -7.72 -5.71
C GLY A 78 -1.15 -9.14 -5.42
N LEU A 79 -1.60 -9.39 -4.20
CA LEU A 79 -2.23 -10.64 -3.77
C LEU A 79 -3.60 -10.86 -4.41
N GLY A 80 -4.32 -9.78 -4.74
CA GLY A 80 -5.66 -9.84 -5.32
C GLY A 80 -6.38 -8.49 -5.30
N LEU A 81 -7.58 -8.45 -5.86
CA LEU A 81 -8.41 -7.25 -5.91
C LEU A 81 -9.72 -7.48 -5.14
N MET A 82 -10.01 -6.66 -4.14
CA MET A 82 -11.25 -6.79 -3.36
C MET A 82 -11.90 -5.42 -3.16
N ALA A 83 -13.17 -5.29 -3.56
CA ALA A 83 -13.92 -4.03 -3.45
C ALA A 83 -13.15 -2.81 -4.03
N ASN A 84 -12.54 -2.94 -5.21
CA ASN A 84 -11.66 -1.92 -5.84
C ASN A 84 -10.43 -1.56 -4.99
N THR A 85 -10.02 -2.43 -4.08
CA THR A 85 -8.80 -2.29 -3.28
C THR A 85 -7.81 -3.36 -3.73
N VAL A 86 -6.64 -2.94 -4.17
CA VAL A 86 -5.52 -3.82 -4.50
C VAL A 86 -4.85 -4.23 -3.20
N LEU A 87 -4.69 -5.53 -3.00
CA LEU A 87 -4.11 -6.10 -1.80
C LEU A 87 -2.61 -6.34 -2.01
N HIS A 88 -1.76 -5.82 -1.12
CA HIS A 88 -0.31 -6.11 -1.12
C HIS A 88 0.12 -6.65 0.24
N GLU A 89 1.06 -7.59 0.23
CA GLU A 89 1.72 -8.08 1.44
C GLU A 89 3.07 -7.43 1.68
N HIS A 90 3.38 -7.18 2.94
CA HIS A 90 4.68 -6.69 3.37
C HIS A 90 5.05 -7.21 4.75
N GLU A 91 6.23 -7.79 4.89
CA GLU A 91 6.72 -8.41 6.12
C GLU A 91 7.05 -7.39 7.23
N ARG A 92 7.60 -6.22 6.89
CA ARG A 92 8.06 -5.22 7.88
C ARG A 92 6.94 -4.23 8.18
N VAL A 93 5.89 -4.71 8.86
CA VAL A 93 4.81 -3.85 9.39
C VAL A 93 4.83 -3.84 10.92
N ILE A 94 4.21 -2.81 11.49
CA ILE A 94 4.12 -2.63 12.94
C ILE A 94 3.24 -3.74 13.52
N ARG A 95 3.74 -4.35 14.60
CA ARG A 95 3.08 -5.43 15.33
C ARG A 95 2.81 -4.98 16.76
N PHE A 96 1.71 -5.44 17.30
CA PHE A 96 1.24 -5.19 18.67
C PHE A 96 1.02 -6.53 19.36
N THR A 97 1.26 -6.56 20.67
CA THR A 97 1.06 -7.73 21.52
C THR A 97 -0.08 -7.54 22.53
N ASP A 98 -0.60 -6.32 22.64
CA ASP A 98 -1.54 -5.84 23.66
C ASP A 98 -2.94 -5.55 23.10
N TYR A 99 -3.32 -6.19 21.99
CA TYR A 99 -4.59 -5.91 21.34
C TYR A 99 -5.77 -6.62 22.03
N GLY A 100 -6.97 -6.04 21.89
CA GLY A 100 -8.24 -6.57 22.43
C GLY A 100 -8.49 -6.22 23.90
N ALA A 101 -9.71 -6.49 24.38
CA ALA A 101 -10.15 -6.11 25.73
C ALA A 101 -9.33 -6.75 26.86
N GLY A 102 -8.71 -7.91 26.59
CA GLY A 102 -7.82 -8.59 27.52
C GLY A 102 -6.33 -8.32 27.32
N ALA A 103 -5.93 -7.44 26.37
CA ALA A 103 -4.54 -7.14 26.03
C ALA A 103 -3.63 -8.36 25.75
N ASN A 104 -4.22 -9.46 25.25
CA ASN A 104 -3.53 -10.73 25.03
C ASN A 104 -3.54 -11.16 23.56
N VAL A 105 -4.01 -10.29 22.66
CA VAL A 105 -4.14 -10.61 21.24
C VAL A 105 -2.97 -9.97 20.49
N GLN A 106 -2.27 -10.76 19.69
CA GLN A 106 -1.32 -10.22 18.74
C GLN A 106 -2.07 -9.57 17.58
N ALA A 107 -1.67 -8.36 17.21
CA ALA A 107 -2.21 -7.64 16.06
C ALA A 107 -1.08 -7.11 15.17
N ALA A 108 -1.42 -6.86 13.91
CA ALA A 108 -0.55 -6.14 13.00
C ALA A 108 -1.31 -4.97 12.40
N ARG A 109 -0.59 -3.89 12.10
CA ARG A 109 -1.12 -2.71 11.43
C ARG A 109 -1.06 -2.89 9.92
N ALA A 110 -2.20 -2.96 9.28
CA ALA A 110 -2.33 -2.78 7.85
C ALA A 110 -2.55 -1.28 7.54
N LEU A 111 -2.10 -0.83 6.38
CA LEU A 111 -2.28 0.55 5.92
C LEU A 111 -3.15 0.56 4.67
N TYR A 112 -4.26 1.30 4.74
CA TYR A 112 -5.08 1.59 3.59
C TYR A 112 -4.66 2.95 3.01
N LEU A 113 -4.25 2.95 1.76
CA LEU A 113 -3.57 4.05 1.09
C LEU A 113 -4.44 4.57 -0.06
N GLY A 114 -4.68 5.88 -0.06
CA GLY A 114 -5.17 6.62 -1.22
C GLY A 114 -4.01 7.25 -2.02
N ARG A 115 -4.35 7.98 -3.08
CA ARG A 115 -3.36 8.68 -3.92
C ARG A 115 -2.53 9.69 -3.13
N GLN A 116 -3.12 10.31 -2.11
CA GLN A 116 -2.44 11.31 -1.28
C GLN A 116 -1.73 10.72 -0.04
N ALA A 117 -1.35 9.43 -0.04
CA ALA A 117 -0.70 8.80 1.10
C ALA A 117 0.73 9.31 1.38
N GLY A 118 1.46 9.68 0.33
CA GLY A 118 2.84 10.14 0.42
C GLY A 118 3.22 10.98 -0.78
N VAL A 119 4.28 11.75 -0.61
CA VAL A 119 4.92 12.54 -1.67
C VAL A 119 6.34 12.04 -1.81
N GLU A 120 6.70 11.69 -3.03
CA GLU A 120 8.06 11.37 -3.43
C GLU A 120 8.62 12.55 -4.22
N ALA A 121 9.85 12.94 -3.91
CA ALA A 121 10.54 14.04 -4.57
C ALA A 121 11.94 13.60 -4.98
N TYR A 122 12.35 14.00 -6.17
CA TYR A 122 13.70 13.78 -6.70
C TYR A 122 14.46 15.11 -6.65
N GLY A 123 15.58 15.13 -5.94
CA GLY A 123 16.40 16.31 -5.67
C GLY A 123 17.47 16.53 -6.72
N MET A 124 17.07 16.78 -7.97
CA MET A 124 18.00 17.01 -9.09
C MET A 124 17.67 18.29 -9.84
N ALA A 125 18.71 18.99 -10.34
CA ALA A 125 18.55 20.13 -11.20
C ALA A 125 18.03 19.69 -12.59
N GLY A 126 16.99 20.35 -13.10
CA GLY A 126 16.46 20.10 -14.44
C GLY A 126 15.38 19.00 -14.56
N GLY A 127 14.90 18.41 -13.45
CA GLY A 127 13.74 17.52 -13.45
C GLY A 127 14.00 16.08 -13.92
N LEU A 128 15.27 15.68 -14.06
CA LEU A 128 15.65 14.28 -14.32
C LEU A 128 15.67 13.47 -13.03
N SER A 129 15.16 12.23 -13.06
CA SER A 129 15.14 11.33 -11.88
C SER A 129 16.50 10.65 -11.62
N PHE A 130 17.36 10.56 -12.62
CA PHE A 130 18.69 9.97 -12.52
C PHE A 130 19.70 10.87 -13.24
N GLN A 131 20.80 11.19 -12.57
CA GLN A 131 21.97 11.77 -13.21
C GLN A 131 22.68 10.66 -13.98
N TRP A 132 23.10 10.98 -15.19
CA TRP A 132 23.89 10.13 -16.05
C TRP A 132 25.20 10.86 -16.35
N ASN A 133 26.32 10.28 -15.92
CA ASN A 133 27.66 10.79 -16.23
C ASN A 133 28.47 9.69 -16.90
N GLU A 134 29.07 10.01 -18.03
CA GLU A 134 29.97 9.13 -18.77
C GLU A 134 31.34 9.79 -18.82
N GLU A 135 32.34 9.13 -18.23
CA GLU A 135 33.72 9.58 -18.27
C GLU A 135 34.59 8.53 -18.94
N ALA A 136 35.44 8.97 -19.87
CA ALA A 136 36.42 8.12 -20.51
C ALA A 136 37.67 8.04 -19.63
N GLN A 137 37.93 6.87 -19.06
CA GLN A 137 39.10 6.58 -18.23
C GLN A 137 40.17 5.83 -19.07
N ASP A 138 41.43 5.87 -18.62
CA ASP A 138 42.56 5.20 -19.28
C ASP A 138 42.71 5.53 -20.79
N HIS A 139 42.94 6.80 -21.12
CA HIS A 139 43.16 7.26 -22.51
C HIS A 139 42.06 6.87 -23.52
N GLY A 140 40.81 6.70 -23.06
CA GLY A 140 39.67 6.35 -23.93
C GLY A 140 39.52 4.85 -24.17
N ASN A 141 40.25 4.01 -23.43
CA ASN A 141 40.17 2.56 -23.53
C ASN A 141 39.09 1.97 -22.62
N LEU A 142 38.62 2.72 -21.62
CA LEU A 142 37.56 2.32 -20.69
C LEU A 142 36.49 3.42 -20.58
N LEU A 143 35.22 3.02 -20.68
CA LEU A 143 34.08 3.88 -20.43
C LEU A 143 33.57 3.62 -19.02
N GLU A 144 33.66 4.63 -18.16
CA GLU A 144 33.05 4.60 -16.83
C GLU A 144 31.70 5.31 -16.87
N ILE A 145 30.64 4.58 -16.55
CA ILE A 145 29.28 5.11 -16.49
C ILE A 145 28.86 5.17 -15.03
N ALA A 146 28.61 6.38 -14.53
CA ALA A 146 28.10 6.61 -13.20
C ALA A 146 26.66 7.16 -13.27
N SER A 147 25.76 6.54 -12.50
CA SER A 147 24.40 7.05 -12.32
C SER A 147 24.13 7.32 -10.84
N GLY A 148 23.63 8.52 -10.55
CA GLY A 148 23.33 8.98 -9.20
C GLY A 148 21.93 9.55 -9.09
N THR A 149 21.24 9.31 -7.97
CA THR A 149 19.96 9.96 -7.66
C THR A 149 19.88 10.32 -6.20
N ILE A 150 19.23 11.46 -5.91
CA ILE A 150 18.83 11.86 -4.57
C ILE A 150 17.31 11.86 -4.60
N TRP A 151 16.70 11.01 -3.77
CA TRP A 151 15.26 10.91 -3.66
C TRP A 151 14.85 10.98 -2.20
N GLY A 152 13.67 11.53 -1.95
CA GLY A 152 13.08 11.66 -0.63
C GLY A 152 11.62 11.28 -0.65
N PHE A 153 11.21 10.51 0.35
CA PHE A 153 9.81 10.15 0.55
C PHE A 153 9.31 10.78 1.85
N LYS A 154 8.15 11.44 1.81
CA LYS A 154 7.50 12.01 2.99
C LYS A 154 6.02 11.68 2.99
N LYS A 155 5.52 11.23 4.14
CA LYS A 155 4.09 11.07 4.36
C LYS A 155 3.38 12.41 4.21
N ALA A 156 2.31 12.46 3.42
CA ALA A 156 1.54 13.68 3.23
C ALA A 156 0.69 13.96 4.47
N ARG A 157 0.87 15.13 5.08
CA ARG A 157 0.04 15.62 6.19
C ARG A 157 -0.29 17.07 5.92
N PHE A 158 -1.58 17.40 5.91
CA PHE A 158 -2.06 18.75 5.62
C PHE A 158 -2.67 19.33 6.88
N ASP A 159 -2.15 20.45 7.35
CA ASP A 159 -2.61 21.14 8.57
C ASP A 159 -2.78 20.19 9.77
N ASN A 160 -1.74 19.40 10.03
CA ASN A 160 -1.71 18.40 11.09
C ASN A 160 -2.76 17.27 10.98
N ARG A 161 -3.51 17.19 9.87
CA ARG A 161 -4.47 16.12 9.56
C ARG A 161 -3.92 15.17 8.50
N ASP A 162 -4.29 13.90 8.63
CA ASP A 162 -3.95 12.84 7.69
C ASP A 162 -5.23 12.33 7.04
N PHE A 163 -5.28 12.43 5.71
CA PHE A 163 -6.42 12.02 4.89
C PHE A 163 -6.05 10.94 3.86
N GLY A 164 -4.76 10.65 3.71
CA GLY A 164 -4.23 9.75 2.69
C GLY A 164 -4.02 8.33 3.17
N VAL A 165 -4.00 8.13 4.49
CA VAL A 165 -3.74 6.84 5.11
C VAL A 165 -4.78 6.55 6.19
N ILE A 166 -5.36 5.35 6.16
CA ILE A 166 -6.10 4.78 7.30
C ILE A 166 -5.27 3.64 7.87
N ALA A 167 -4.95 3.71 9.16
CA ALA A 167 -4.42 2.57 9.89
C ALA A 167 -5.54 1.58 10.21
N VAL A 168 -5.34 0.33 9.83
CA VAL A 168 -6.26 -0.79 10.06
C VAL A 168 -5.55 -1.80 10.94
N ASP A 169 -5.82 -1.74 12.24
CA ASP A 169 -5.25 -2.68 13.19
C ASP A 169 -6.16 -3.92 13.26
N ALA A 170 -5.61 -5.07 12.90
CA ALA A 170 -6.35 -6.33 12.86
C ALA A 170 -5.58 -7.44 13.55
N ALA A 171 -6.32 -8.26 14.30
CA ALA A 171 -5.78 -9.45 14.95
C ALA A 171 -5.14 -10.40 13.93
N ILE A 172 -3.97 -10.92 14.30
CA ILE A 172 -3.28 -11.97 13.55
C ILE A 172 -3.47 -13.31 14.27
N PRO A 173 -3.71 -14.41 13.54
CA PRO A 173 -3.76 -15.73 14.15
C PRO A 173 -2.41 -16.01 14.84
N LEU A 174 -2.50 -16.42 16.10
CA LEU A 174 -1.35 -16.72 16.94
C LEU A 174 -0.78 -18.08 16.52
N SER A 175 0.15 -18.12 15.57
CA SER A 175 0.82 -19.38 15.27
C SER A 175 2.26 -19.21 14.76
N VAL A 176 3.15 -19.87 15.51
CA VAL A 176 4.50 -20.38 15.17
C VAL A 176 5.72 -19.49 15.39
N ILE A 177 5.62 -18.17 15.60
CA ILE A 177 6.82 -17.35 15.84
C ILE A 177 6.80 -16.80 17.26
N GLN A 178 7.42 -17.55 18.18
CA GLN A 178 7.97 -17.02 19.43
C GLN A 178 9.32 -16.38 19.15
#